data_AF-A0AAU5KC03-F1
#
_entry.id   AF-A0AAU5KC03-F1
#
_cell.length_a   1.000
_cell.length_b   1.000
_cell.length_c   1.000
_cell.angle_alpha   90.00
_cell.angle_beta   90.00
_cell.angle_gamma   90.00
#
_symmetry.space_group_name_H-M   'P 1'
#
loop_
_entity.id
_entity.type
_entity.pdbx_description
1 polymer ?
#
loop_
_entity_poly.entity_id
_entity_poly.type
_entity_poly.pdbx_seq_one_letter_code
_entity_poly.pdbx_strand_id
1 'polypeptide(L)'
;MNDEFEELPDDEFRFTLSTELAALTPPPLGDLVAQATYLGRRQRRRRTFTAVAGSVTAVAAIASLLAFWPLAGGGPGRTVQQPAAAAPSSPEPSTSGLVPADGPALLAAALNALPIGGQSGNYTTYSGPNALMTRLDLTTTQGTGLVQVTLSSGSLTCGSTADTACGTSPDGDRYQVVKTTGNCIESTLVTVQRPNNLLVSIQLGTCLSWDPQKQVNPPGIEVLTVEQAIAMAQAPGFATEMPVGFVQAADAKYPNLPALS
;
A
#
# COMPACT_ATOMS: atom_id res chain seq x y z
N MET A 1 -41.05 3.66 -59.45
CA MET A 1 -39.76 4.12 -58.90
C MET A 1 -39.29 3.01 -58.02
N ASN A 2 -38.31 2.25 -58.52
CA ASN A 2 -37.81 1.04 -57.90
C ASN A 2 -36.61 1.42 -57.02
N ASP A 3 -36.66 1.00 -55.77
CA ASP A 3 -35.59 1.13 -54.80
C ASP A 3 -34.54 0.04 -55.04
N GLU A 4 -33.36 0.43 -55.54
CA GLU A 4 -32.13 -0.36 -55.44
C GLU A 4 -31.57 -0.17 -54.03
N PHE A 5 -31.76 -1.17 -53.17
CA PHE A 5 -30.99 -1.30 -51.94
C PHE A 5 -29.67 -1.99 -52.29
N GLU A 6 -28.57 -1.24 -52.26
CA GLU A 6 -27.21 -1.79 -52.25
C GLU A 6 -27.01 -2.60 -50.95
N GLU A 7 -27.09 -3.93 -51.06
CA GLU A 7 -26.58 -4.85 -50.05
C GLU A 7 -25.07 -4.67 -49.94
N LEU A 8 -24.61 -4.09 -48.82
CA LEU A 8 -23.19 -4.02 -48.48
C LEU A 8 -22.67 -5.43 -48.12
N PRO A 9 -21.46 -5.81 -48.57
CA PRO A 9 -20.97 -7.19 -48.48
C PRO A 9 -20.47 -7.53 -47.07
N ASP A 10 -21.31 -8.24 -46.31
CA ASP A 10 -20.98 -8.80 -44.98
C ASP A 10 -19.76 -9.75 -44.97
N ASP A 11 -19.38 -10.26 -46.14
CA ASP A 11 -18.31 -11.24 -46.29
C ASP A 11 -16.91 -10.64 -46.12
N GLU A 12 -16.71 -9.36 -46.45
CA GLU A 12 -15.41 -8.70 -46.36
C GLU A 12 -15.00 -8.44 -44.90
N PHE A 13 -15.98 -8.11 -44.05
CA PHE A 13 -15.78 -7.91 -42.61
C PHE A 13 -15.43 -9.21 -41.89
N ARG A 14 -16.06 -10.32 -42.27
CA ARG A 14 -15.75 -11.64 -41.71
C ARG A 14 -14.35 -12.10 -42.10
N PHE A 15 -13.93 -11.83 -43.33
CA PHE A 15 -12.61 -12.22 -43.81
C PHE A 15 -11.49 -11.44 -43.10
N THR A 16 -11.66 -10.13 -42.91
CA THR A 16 -10.70 -9.30 -42.17
C THR A 16 -10.58 -9.72 -40.70
N LEU A 17 -11.70 -9.99 -40.02
CA LEU A 17 -11.68 -10.46 -38.63
C LEU A 17 -10.96 -11.79 -38.46
N SER A 18 -11.25 -12.78 -39.33
CA SER A 18 -10.57 -14.08 -39.26
C SER A 18 -9.07 -14.00 -39.51
N THR A 19 -8.65 -13.07 -40.37
CA THR A 19 -7.23 -12.85 -40.69
C THR A 19 -6.49 -12.17 -39.54
N GLU A 20 -7.10 -11.17 -38.90
CA GLU A 20 -6.58 -10.50 -37.69
C GLU A 20 -6.47 -11.48 -36.51
N LEU A 21 -7.47 -12.34 -36.31
CA LEU A 21 -7.47 -13.35 -35.24
C LEU A 21 -6.43 -14.47 -35.47
N ALA A 22 -6.16 -14.85 -36.71
CA ALA A 22 -5.15 -15.85 -37.03
C ALA A 22 -3.71 -15.33 -36.88
N ALA A 23 -3.50 -14.01 -36.96
CA ALA A 23 -2.19 -13.38 -36.78
C ALA A 23 -1.77 -13.24 -35.31
N LEU A 24 -2.69 -13.40 -34.37
CA LEU A 24 -2.40 -13.42 -32.94
C LEU A 24 -1.86 -14.80 -32.54
N THR A 25 -0.53 -14.95 -32.56
CA THR A 25 0.15 -16.08 -31.91
C THR A 25 -0.35 -16.22 -30.47
N PRO A 26 -0.87 -17.38 -30.06
CA PRO A 26 -1.39 -17.56 -28.71
C PRO A 26 -0.26 -17.29 -27.70
N PRO A 27 -0.49 -16.44 -26.69
CA PRO A 27 0.53 -16.17 -25.69
C PRO A 27 0.87 -17.47 -24.96
N PRO A 28 2.16 -17.73 -24.65
CA PRO A 28 2.56 -18.97 -23.99
C PRO A 28 1.90 -19.05 -22.62
N LEU A 29 0.83 -19.84 -22.51
CA LEU A 29 0.09 -20.10 -21.27
C LEU A 29 0.97 -20.74 -20.16
N GLY A 30 2.17 -21.20 -20.51
CA GLY A 30 3.15 -21.78 -19.59
C GLY A 30 3.75 -20.79 -18.59
N ASP A 31 3.69 -19.47 -18.85
CA ASP A 31 4.40 -18.49 -18.01
C ASP A 31 3.53 -17.88 -16.90
N LEU A 32 2.20 -17.92 -17.01
CA LEU A 32 1.31 -17.38 -15.97
C LEU A 32 1.39 -18.20 -14.67
N VAL A 33 1.52 -19.53 -14.78
CA VAL A 33 1.69 -20.42 -13.61
C VAL A 33 3.10 -20.29 -13.03
N ALA A 34 4.12 -20.12 -13.87
CA ALA A 34 5.49 -19.87 -13.43
C ALA A 34 5.61 -18.52 -12.69
N GLN A 35 4.97 -17.47 -13.20
CA GLN A 35 4.96 -16.15 -12.58
C GLN A 35 4.15 -16.14 -11.27
N ALA A 36 3.00 -16.81 -11.23
CA ALA A 36 2.22 -16.98 -10.00
C ALA A 36 2.96 -17.78 -8.91
N THR A 37 3.66 -18.86 -9.28
CA THR A 37 4.45 -19.66 -8.34
C THR A 37 5.72 -18.94 -7.86
N TYR A 38 6.33 -18.10 -8.68
CA TYR A 38 7.47 -17.26 -8.29
C TYR A 38 7.09 -16.22 -7.23
N LEU A 39 5.92 -15.57 -7.38
CA LEU A 39 5.43 -14.58 -6.41
C LEU A 39 5.08 -15.23 -5.05
N GLY A 40 4.48 -16.42 -5.05
CA GLY A 40 4.09 -17.13 -3.81
C GLY A 40 5.27 -17.55 -2.91
N ARG A 41 6.43 -17.90 -3.48
CA ARG A 41 7.62 -18.30 -2.69
C ARG A 41 8.25 -17.13 -1.93
N ARG A 42 8.24 -15.92 -2.50
CA ARG A 42 8.83 -14.73 -1.88
C ARG A 42 8.01 -14.25 -0.67
N GLN A 43 6.69 -14.40 -0.74
CA GLN A 43 5.77 -14.02 0.33
C GLN A 43 5.88 -14.93 1.57
N ARG A 44 6.14 -16.24 1.38
CA ARG A 44 6.41 -17.18 2.50
C ARG A 44 7.74 -16.90 3.22
N ARG A 45 8.80 -16.54 2.48
CA ARG A 45 10.11 -16.20 3.10
C ARG A 45 10.02 -14.94 3.95
N ARG A 46 9.23 -13.93 3.55
CA ARG A 46 9.05 -12.71 4.37
C ARG A 46 8.36 -12.98 5.70
N ARG A 47 7.48 -13.99 5.80
CA ARG A 47 6.84 -14.38 7.07
C ARG A 47 7.76 -15.16 8.01
N THR A 48 8.86 -15.72 7.52
CA THR A 48 9.81 -16.52 8.33
C THR A 48 11.02 -15.73 8.81
N PHE A 49 11.35 -14.58 8.18
CA PHE A 49 12.48 -13.74 8.59
C PHE A 49 12.15 -12.67 9.65
N THR A 50 10.88 -12.39 9.94
CA THR A 50 10.50 -11.42 10.99
C THR A 50 10.47 -12.00 12.41
N ALA A 51 10.84 -13.28 12.60
CA ALA A 51 10.87 -13.91 13.92
C ALA A 51 12.29 -14.17 14.47
N VAL A 52 13.37 -13.97 13.68
CA VAL A 52 14.74 -14.26 14.13
C VAL A 52 15.75 -13.28 13.51
N ALA A 53 15.84 -12.08 14.07
CA ALA A 53 16.99 -11.18 13.97
C ALA A 53 16.80 -10.08 15.04
N GLY A 54 17.23 -10.24 16.28
CA GLY A 54 18.54 -10.75 16.68
C GLY A 54 19.53 -9.59 16.67
N SER A 55 19.41 -8.76 17.69
CA SER A 55 20.26 -7.64 18.11
C SER A 55 21.74 -8.03 18.24
N VAL A 56 22.66 -7.34 17.54
CA VAL A 56 24.06 -7.15 17.98
C VAL A 56 24.69 -5.94 17.24
N THR A 57 25.06 -4.88 17.96
CA THR A 57 26.41 -4.28 17.90
C THR A 57 26.60 -3.38 19.12
N ALA A 58 27.72 -3.61 19.79
CA ALA A 58 27.99 -3.28 21.17
C ALA A 58 28.48 -1.83 21.36
N VAL A 59 28.09 -1.29 22.52
CA VAL A 59 28.78 -0.21 23.21
C VAL A 59 30.15 -0.72 23.66
N ALA A 60 31.23 -0.11 23.18
CA ALA A 60 32.57 -0.33 23.71
C ALA A 60 33.44 0.92 23.50
N ALA A 61 33.38 1.84 24.46
CA ALA A 61 34.48 2.75 24.77
C ALA A 61 34.19 3.40 26.13
N ILE A 62 34.85 2.92 27.18
CA ILE A 62 35.35 3.69 28.35
C ILE A 62 36.04 2.69 29.28
N ALA A 63 37.14 3.15 29.88
CA ALA A 63 37.92 2.58 30.98
C ALA A 63 39.13 1.71 30.58
N SER A 64 40.24 2.38 30.34
CA SER A 64 41.59 1.79 30.43
C SER A 64 42.54 2.76 31.10
N LEU A 65 42.33 3.09 32.38
CA LEU A 65 43.36 3.70 33.20
C LEU A 65 43.25 3.19 34.65
N LEU A 66 44.42 2.84 35.20
CA LEU A 66 44.76 2.42 36.56
C LEU A 66 45.17 0.93 36.70
N ALA A 67 46.31 0.62 36.09
CA ALA A 67 47.30 -0.21 36.76
C ALA A 67 48.02 0.65 37.82
N PHE A 68 48.19 0.16 39.05
CA PHE A 68 49.46 0.12 39.81
C PHE A 68 49.24 -0.32 41.27
N TRP A 69 50.10 -1.27 41.70
CA TRP A 69 50.51 -1.67 43.06
C TRP A 69 49.86 -2.87 43.81
N PRO A 70 50.65 -3.59 44.66
CA PRO A 70 50.52 -5.01 44.95
C PRO A 70 50.46 -5.25 46.48
N LEU A 71 50.74 -6.48 46.89
CA LEU A 71 51.10 -6.95 48.23
C LEU A 71 49.97 -7.41 49.16
N ALA A 72 50.00 -8.74 49.33
CA ALA A 72 50.03 -9.47 50.61
C ALA A 72 48.71 -9.64 51.40
N GLY A 73 48.39 -10.91 51.67
CA GLY A 73 47.49 -11.29 52.75
C GLY A 73 46.74 -12.58 52.45
N GLY A 74 47.26 -13.71 52.98
CA GLY A 74 46.59 -15.00 52.95
C GLY A 74 45.34 -15.05 53.84
N GLY A 75 44.43 -15.97 53.51
CA GLY A 75 43.27 -16.32 54.34
C GLY A 75 42.34 -17.31 53.62
N PRO A 76 42.08 -18.49 54.18
CA PRO A 76 41.16 -19.47 53.59
C PRO A 76 39.72 -19.18 54.02
N GLY A 77 38.78 -19.47 53.13
CA GLY A 77 37.36 -19.60 53.49
C GLY A 77 36.51 -18.38 53.17
N ARG A 78 35.98 -18.34 51.95
CA ARG A 78 34.75 -17.60 51.65
C ARG A 78 33.97 -18.35 50.59
N THR A 79 32.87 -18.95 51.00
CA THR A 79 31.84 -19.52 50.15
C THR A 79 31.39 -18.44 49.16
N VAL A 80 31.63 -18.69 47.87
CA VAL A 80 31.13 -17.84 46.79
C VAL A 80 29.63 -18.09 46.68
N GLN A 81 28.85 -17.20 47.29
CA GLN A 81 27.43 -17.10 47.03
C GLN A 81 27.27 -16.56 45.62
N GLN A 82 26.98 -17.48 44.70
CA GLN A 82 26.73 -17.19 43.29
C GLN A 82 25.52 -16.24 43.20
N PRO A 83 25.68 -15.01 42.70
CA PRO A 83 24.54 -14.14 42.50
C PRO A 83 23.66 -14.79 41.43
N ALA A 84 22.41 -15.08 41.79
CA ALA A 84 21.40 -15.47 40.83
C ALA A 84 21.34 -14.37 39.77
N ALA A 85 21.80 -14.68 38.56
CA ALA A 85 21.70 -13.81 37.42
C ALA A 85 20.21 -13.56 37.18
N ALA A 86 19.74 -12.37 37.57
CA ALA A 86 18.44 -11.88 37.17
C ALA A 86 18.44 -11.86 35.64
N ALA A 87 17.66 -12.77 35.05
CA ALA A 87 17.44 -12.78 33.62
C ALA A 87 16.96 -11.37 33.21
N PRO A 88 17.51 -10.77 32.13
CA PRO A 88 16.99 -9.51 31.65
C PRO A 88 15.53 -9.72 31.29
N SER A 89 14.63 -9.07 32.04
CA SER A 89 13.24 -8.93 31.66
C SER A 89 13.23 -8.17 30.35
N SER A 90 13.18 -8.89 29.22
CA SER A 90 12.84 -8.31 27.94
C SER A 90 11.53 -7.55 28.14
N PRO A 91 11.47 -6.23 27.92
CA PRO A 91 10.19 -5.55 27.91
C PRO A 91 9.41 -6.16 26.74
N GLU A 92 8.40 -6.97 27.04
CA GLU A 92 7.38 -7.34 26.06
C GLU A 92 6.62 -6.06 25.71
N PRO A 93 6.71 -5.51 24.48
CA PRO A 93 5.74 -4.54 24.04
C PRO A 93 4.53 -5.35 23.55
N SER A 94 3.88 -6.05 24.48
CA SER A 94 2.61 -6.72 24.23
C SER A 94 1.49 -5.73 24.49
N THR A 95 1.51 -4.59 23.80
CA THR A 95 0.30 -3.81 23.59
C THR A 95 -0.53 -4.55 22.55
N SER A 96 -1.14 -5.64 23.00
CA SER A 96 -2.13 -6.42 22.26
C SER A 96 -3.41 -5.60 22.29
N GLY A 97 -3.74 -4.92 21.18
CA GLY A 97 -4.97 -4.15 21.07
C GLY A 97 -5.11 -3.51 19.69
N LEU A 98 -6.37 -3.29 19.31
CA LEU A 98 -6.74 -2.44 18.18
C LEU A 98 -7.01 -1.04 18.72
N VAL A 99 -6.53 -0.02 18.01
CA VAL A 99 -6.80 1.39 18.29
C VAL A 99 -7.29 2.05 17.00
N PRO A 100 -8.04 3.16 17.07
CA PRO A 100 -8.43 3.90 15.88
C PRO A 100 -7.22 4.21 15.00
N ALA A 101 -7.35 3.97 13.70
CA ALA A 101 -6.34 4.36 12.73
C ALA A 101 -6.26 5.88 12.63
N ASP A 102 -5.07 6.39 12.32
CA ASP A 102 -4.82 7.81 12.06
C ASP A 102 -4.19 8.01 10.66
N GLY A 103 -3.88 9.27 10.33
CA GLY A 103 -3.24 9.65 9.08
C GLY A 103 -1.93 8.89 8.81
N PRO A 104 -0.94 8.94 9.72
CA PRO A 104 0.31 8.20 9.58
C PRO A 104 0.11 6.69 9.36
N ALA A 105 -0.77 6.04 10.12
CA ALA A 105 -1.07 4.62 9.96
C ALA A 105 -1.71 4.31 8.60
N LEU A 106 -2.65 5.15 8.14
CA LEU A 106 -3.24 5.01 6.80
C LEU A 106 -2.19 5.18 5.69
N LEU A 107 -1.30 6.18 5.80
CA LEU A 107 -0.18 6.34 4.87
C LEU A 107 0.72 5.10 4.85
N ALA A 108 1.07 4.57 6.02
CA ALA A 108 1.88 3.36 6.12
C ALA A 108 1.19 2.15 5.45
N ALA A 109 -0.12 1.99 5.66
CA ALA A 109 -0.91 0.94 5.01
C ALA A 109 -0.93 1.13 3.48
N ALA A 110 -1.14 2.35 2.99
CA ALA A 110 -1.14 2.67 1.57
C ALA A 110 0.22 2.35 0.93
N LEU A 111 1.33 2.77 1.54
CA LEU A 111 2.68 2.51 1.05
C LEU A 111 3.00 1.01 0.98
N ASN A 112 2.49 0.21 1.92
CA ASN A 112 2.65 -1.25 1.90
C ASN A 112 1.79 -1.93 0.82
N ALA A 113 0.70 -1.27 0.39
CA ALA A 113 -0.23 -1.77 -0.62
C ALA A 113 0.13 -1.36 -2.06
N LEU A 114 1.06 -0.41 -2.24
CA LEU A 114 1.50 0.04 -3.56
C LEU A 114 2.13 -1.11 -4.38
N PRO A 115 1.92 -1.11 -5.72
CA PRO A 115 2.66 -2.00 -6.60
C PRO A 115 4.17 -1.83 -6.46
N ILE A 116 4.91 -2.92 -6.61
CA ILE A 116 6.37 -2.90 -6.54
C ILE A 116 6.93 -2.12 -7.73
N GLY A 117 7.93 -1.26 -7.49
CA GLY A 117 8.70 -0.60 -8.54
C GLY A 117 8.43 0.89 -8.70
N GLY A 118 7.59 1.50 -7.86
CA GLY A 118 7.43 2.95 -7.78
C GLY A 118 8.19 3.58 -6.61
N GLN A 119 8.57 4.85 -6.77
CA GLN A 119 9.00 5.72 -5.67
C GLN A 119 7.82 6.59 -5.25
N SER A 120 7.65 6.85 -3.96
CA SER A 120 6.58 7.71 -3.47
C SER A 120 7.11 8.91 -2.70
N GLY A 121 6.35 10.00 -2.69
CA GLY A 121 6.69 11.23 -1.97
C GLY A 121 5.47 12.14 -1.79
N ASN A 122 5.71 13.38 -1.35
CA ASN A 122 4.69 14.43 -1.17
C ASN A 122 3.46 13.96 -0.40
N TYR A 123 3.70 13.42 0.79
CA TYR A 123 2.65 12.85 1.62
C TYR A 123 1.85 13.94 2.35
N THR A 124 0.54 13.77 2.37
CA THR A 124 -0.39 14.55 3.19
C THR A 124 -1.42 13.62 3.81
N THR A 125 -1.97 13.99 4.95
CA THR A 125 -2.98 13.19 5.65
C THR A 125 -4.07 14.04 6.26
N TYR A 126 -5.26 13.47 6.38
CA TYR A 126 -6.37 14.04 7.13
C TYR A 126 -6.99 12.97 8.02
N SER A 127 -7.27 13.35 9.26
CA SER A 127 -7.95 12.52 10.25
C SER A 127 -9.15 13.29 10.77
N GLY A 128 -10.33 12.97 10.24
CA GLY A 128 -11.59 13.57 10.62
C GLY A 128 -12.53 12.57 11.29
N PRO A 129 -13.65 13.05 11.86
CA PRO A 129 -14.61 12.19 12.58
C PRO A 129 -15.27 11.13 11.69
N ASN A 130 -15.36 11.36 10.37
CA ASN A 130 -16.09 10.51 9.44
C ASN A 130 -15.21 9.88 8.35
N ALA A 131 -13.94 10.28 8.26
CA ALA A 131 -13.05 9.80 7.21
C ALA A 131 -11.58 9.97 7.61
N LEU A 132 -10.78 9.01 7.15
CA LEU A 132 -9.33 9.06 7.17
C LEU A 132 -8.86 9.15 5.73
N MET A 133 -7.96 10.09 5.43
CA MET A 133 -7.44 10.28 4.08
C MET A 133 -5.93 10.40 4.11
N THR A 134 -5.29 9.86 3.08
CA THR A 134 -3.89 10.15 2.79
C THR A 134 -3.73 10.35 1.29
N ARG A 135 -2.80 11.22 0.91
CA ARG A 135 -2.46 11.49 -0.48
C ARG A 135 -0.95 11.45 -0.62
N LEU A 136 -0.49 10.90 -1.73
CA LEU A 136 0.91 10.76 -2.08
C LEU A 136 1.10 10.90 -3.59
N ASP A 137 2.25 11.40 -4.00
CA ASP A 137 2.70 11.29 -5.37
C ASP A 137 3.44 9.96 -5.54
N LEU A 138 3.12 9.21 -6.59
CA LEU A 138 3.78 7.97 -6.96
C LEU A 138 4.48 8.17 -8.31
N THR A 139 5.77 7.88 -8.38
CA THR A 139 6.60 7.94 -9.58
C THR A 139 6.93 6.53 -10.04
N THR A 140 6.60 6.21 -11.28
CA THR A 140 6.95 4.96 -11.97
C THR A 140 7.84 5.27 -13.18
N THR A 141 8.19 4.25 -13.97
CA THR A 141 8.91 4.46 -15.24
C THR A 141 8.08 5.20 -16.29
N GLN A 142 6.76 5.27 -16.13
CA GLN A 142 5.85 5.95 -17.06
C GLN A 142 5.66 7.43 -16.72
N GLY A 143 5.88 7.83 -15.46
CA GLY A 143 5.70 9.20 -15.00
C GLY A 143 5.31 9.27 -13.53
N THR A 144 4.93 10.47 -13.08
CA THR A 144 4.45 10.72 -11.71
C THR A 144 2.96 11.02 -11.74
N GLY A 145 2.23 10.54 -10.75
CA GLY A 145 0.79 10.74 -10.61
C GLY A 145 0.37 10.82 -9.16
N LEU A 146 -0.82 11.36 -8.94
CA LEU A 146 -1.41 11.50 -7.63
C LEU A 146 -2.19 10.24 -7.27
N VAL A 147 -1.96 9.72 -6.06
CA VAL A 147 -2.77 8.66 -5.46
C VAL A 147 -3.29 9.16 -4.13
N GLN A 148 -4.61 9.14 -3.96
CA GLN A 148 -5.26 9.44 -2.68
C GLN A 148 -6.07 8.23 -2.23
N VAL A 149 -5.94 7.89 -0.95
CA VAL A 149 -6.67 6.81 -0.29
C VAL A 149 -7.58 7.41 0.75
N THR A 150 -8.85 7.02 0.74
CA THR A 150 -9.84 7.39 1.75
C THR A 150 -10.42 6.13 2.38
N LEU A 151 -10.48 6.09 3.72
CA LEU A 151 -11.27 5.13 4.47
C LEU A 151 -12.51 5.81 5.03
N SER A 152 -13.66 5.18 4.83
CA SER A 152 -14.92 5.57 5.44
C SER A 152 -15.79 4.35 5.71
N SER A 153 -16.83 4.51 6.54
CA SER A 153 -17.85 3.49 6.74
C SER A 153 -19.08 3.77 5.88
N GLY A 154 -19.61 2.77 5.20
CA GLY A 154 -20.82 2.91 4.43
C GLY A 154 -21.14 1.73 3.53
N SER A 155 -22.23 1.86 2.80
CA SER A 155 -22.63 0.88 1.79
C SER A 155 -22.30 1.41 0.41
N LEU A 156 -21.71 0.57 -0.43
CA LEU A 156 -21.48 0.92 -1.82
C LEU A 156 -22.80 0.81 -2.59
N THR A 157 -23.26 1.95 -3.10
CA THR A 157 -24.37 2.03 -4.04
C THR A 157 -23.80 2.20 -5.43
N CYS A 158 -24.06 1.23 -6.29
CA CYS A 158 -23.64 1.34 -7.69
C CYS A 158 -24.51 2.40 -8.38
N GLY A 159 -23.88 3.47 -8.86
CA GLY A 159 -24.54 4.44 -9.73
C GLY A 159 -24.81 3.87 -11.12
N SER A 160 -25.78 4.44 -11.85
CA SER A 160 -26.14 4.04 -13.22
C SER A 160 -25.79 5.09 -14.27
N THR A 161 -24.74 5.90 -14.04
CA THR A 161 -24.28 6.91 -15.00
C THR A 161 -23.34 6.29 -16.04
N ALA A 162 -23.22 6.93 -17.21
CA ALA A 162 -22.36 6.46 -18.30
C ALA A 162 -20.88 6.33 -17.87
N ASP A 163 -20.45 7.13 -16.89
CA ASP A 163 -19.07 7.14 -16.39
C ASP A 163 -18.84 6.24 -15.17
N THR A 164 -19.85 5.45 -14.78
CA THR A 164 -19.79 4.52 -13.66
C THR A 164 -19.73 3.08 -14.16
N ALA A 165 -18.72 2.33 -13.72
CA ALA A 165 -18.67 0.88 -13.85
C ALA A 165 -18.72 0.24 -12.46
N CYS A 166 -19.39 -0.91 -12.33
CA CYS A 166 -19.43 -1.66 -11.09
C CYS A 166 -19.12 -3.13 -11.36
N GLY A 167 -18.65 -3.81 -10.34
CA GLY A 167 -18.43 -5.24 -10.42
C GLY A 167 -18.12 -5.87 -9.08
N THR A 168 -17.65 -7.10 -9.17
CA THR A 168 -17.21 -7.89 -8.02
C THR A 168 -15.79 -8.37 -8.31
N SER A 169 -14.90 -8.13 -7.37
CA SER A 169 -13.51 -8.59 -7.45
C SER A 169 -13.43 -10.13 -7.34
N PRO A 170 -12.28 -10.75 -7.67
CA PRO A 170 -12.06 -12.19 -7.46
C PRO A 170 -12.26 -12.65 -6.00
N ASP A 171 -12.01 -11.75 -5.04
CA ASP A 171 -12.19 -12.02 -3.60
C ASP A 171 -13.65 -11.83 -3.12
N GLY A 172 -14.57 -11.46 -4.02
CA GLY A 172 -15.98 -11.27 -3.70
C GLY A 172 -16.36 -9.86 -3.22
N ASP A 173 -15.39 -8.96 -3.04
CA ASP A 173 -15.67 -7.56 -2.69
C ASP A 173 -16.36 -6.84 -3.85
N ARG A 174 -17.37 -6.03 -3.54
CA ARG A 174 -18.05 -5.17 -4.52
C ARG A 174 -17.19 -3.94 -4.78
N TYR A 175 -17.12 -3.49 -6.03
CA TYR A 175 -16.42 -2.26 -6.37
C TYR A 175 -17.22 -1.38 -7.34
N GLN A 176 -16.88 -0.10 -7.32
CA GLN A 176 -17.36 0.93 -8.24
C GLN A 176 -16.15 1.70 -8.77
N VAL A 177 -16.16 1.99 -10.06
CA VAL A 177 -15.20 2.85 -10.75
C VAL A 177 -15.98 4.02 -11.32
N VAL A 178 -15.60 5.23 -10.97
CA VAL A 178 -16.15 6.48 -11.54
C VAL A 178 -15.03 7.20 -12.27
N LYS A 179 -15.29 7.59 -13.52
CA LYS A 179 -14.36 8.43 -14.29
C LYS A 179 -14.93 9.84 -14.41
N THR A 180 -14.12 10.85 -14.16
CA THR A 180 -14.56 12.25 -14.23
C THR A 180 -13.79 13.00 -15.30
N THR A 181 -14.39 13.12 -16.48
CA THR A 181 -13.78 13.86 -17.59
C THR A 181 -13.56 15.32 -17.21
N GLY A 182 -12.34 15.83 -17.42
CA GLY A 182 -11.99 17.23 -17.17
C GLY A 182 -11.58 17.57 -15.73
N ASN A 183 -11.67 16.63 -14.79
CA ASN A 183 -11.14 16.80 -13.43
C ASN A 183 -9.79 16.07 -13.32
N CYS A 184 -8.68 16.83 -13.33
CA CYS A 184 -7.36 16.19 -13.27
C CYS A 184 -6.99 15.63 -11.89
N ILE A 185 -7.61 16.10 -10.81
CA ILE A 185 -7.33 15.64 -9.44
C ILE A 185 -8.10 14.35 -9.14
N GLU A 186 -9.33 14.25 -9.63
CA GLU A 186 -10.22 13.09 -9.47
C GLU A 186 -10.58 12.49 -10.84
N SER A 187 -9.55 12.16 -11.63
CA SER A 187 -9.74 11.63 -12.97
C SER A 187 -10.43 10.26 -12.93
N THR A 188 -9.97 9.40 -12.02
CA THR A 188 -10.56 8.08 -11.75
C THR A 188 -10.70 7.85 -10.25
N LEU A 189 -11.88 7.42 -9.80
CA LEU A 189 -12.17 7.02 -8.43
C LEU A 189 -12.58 5.56 -8.40
N VAL A 190 -11.82 4.73 -7.69
CA VAL A 190 -12.13 3.32 -7.45
C VAL A 190 -12.55 3.17 -5.99
N THR A 191 -13.78 2.73 -5.73
CA THR A 191 -14.25 2.44 -4.37
C THR A 191 -14.54 0.96 -4.22
N VAL A 192 -13.92 0.31 -3.25
CA VAL A 192 -14.15 -1.10 -2.90
C VAL A 192 -14.86 -1.18 -1.55
N GLN A 193 -15.97 -1.90 -1.52
CA GLN A 193 -16.66 -2.26 -0.28
C GLN A 193 -16.10 -3.57 0.25
N ARG A 194 -15.40 -3.46 1.38
CA ARG A 194 -14.83 -4.56 2.15
C ARG A 194 -15.85 -5.08 3.18
N PRO A 195 -15.59 -6.21 3.85
CA PRO A 195 -16.39 -6.65 4.99
C PRO A 195 -16.56 -5.56 6.04
N ASN A 196 -17.63 -5.65 6.83
CA ASN A 196 -17.99 -4.67 7.86
C ASN A 196 -18.32 -3.26 7.33
N ASN A 197 -18.73 -3.15 6.06
CA ASN A 197 -19.08 -1.86 5.43
C ASN A 197 -17.92 -0.86 5.41
N LEU A 198 -16.68 -1.33 5.40
CA LEU A 198 -15.52 -0.48 5.16
C LEU A 198 -15.46 -0.15 3.67
N LEU A 199 -15.48 1.14 3.35
CA LEU A 199 -15.23 1.65 2.01
C LEU A 199 -13.78 2.10 1.92
N VAL A 200 -13.05 1.52 0.96
CA VAL A 200 -11.70 1.94 0.61
C VAL A 200 -11.76 2.58 -0.76
N SER A 201 -11.59 3.89 -0.82
CA SER A 201 -11.60 4.66 -2.07
C SER A 201 -10.17 5.03 -2.46
N ILE A 202 -9.78 4.67 -3.67
CA ILE A 202 -8.51 5.03 -4.32
C ILE A 202 -8.83 6.01 -5.44
N GLN A 203 -8.40 7.24 -5.26
CA GLN A 203 -8.51 8.30 -6.25
C GLN A 203 -7.18 8.45 -6.98
N LEU A 204 -7.26 8.50 -8.31
CA LEU A 204 -6.14 8.66 -9.22
C LEU A 204 -6.28 10.01 -9.94
N GLY A 205 -5.20 10.80 -9.92
CA GLY A 205 -5.13 12.08 -10.62
C GLY A 205 -4.21 12.03 -11.84
N THR A 206 -4.60 12.75 -12.89
CA THR A 206 -3.75 13.12 -14.04
C THR A 206 -3.01 14.44 -13.81
N CYS A 207 -3.12 15.03 -12.63
CA CYS A 207 -2.27 16.13 -12.17
C CYS A 207 -1.77 15.86 -10.75
N LEU A 208 -0.67 16.50 -10.38
CA LEU A 208 -0.04 16.38 -9.08
C LEU A 208 -0.69 17.33 -8.06
N SER A 209 -0.25 17.22 -6.81
CA SER A 209 -0.65 18.12 -5.74
C SER A 209 -0.42 19.60 -6.11
N TRP A 210 -1.28 20.48 -5.58
CA TRP A 210 -1.24 21.91 -5.87
C TRP A 210 0.14 22.50 -5.56
N ASP A 211 0.74 23.18 -6.54
CA ASP A 211 1.97 23.93 -6.37
C ASP A 211 1.61 25.38 -6.00
N PRO A 212 1.75 25.79 -4.72
CA PRO A 212 1.38 27.14 -4.30
C PRO A 212 2.26 28.23 -4.91
N GLN A 213 3.47 27.89 -5.38
CA GLN A 213 4.37 28.86 -6.01
C GLN A 213 3.92 29.17 -7.44
N LYS A 214 3.45 28.15 -8.16
CA LYS A 214 2.99 28.29 -9.55
C LYS A 214 1.49 28.52 -9.68
N GLN A 215 0.75 28.38 -8.59
CA GLN A 215 -0.71 28.45 -8.55
C GLN A 215 -1.36 27.53 -9.59
N VAL A 216 -0.88 26.30 -9.68
CA VAL A 216 -1.40 25.29 -10.61
C VAL A 216 -1.18 23.90 -10.04
N ASN A 217 -2.01 22.94 -10.44
CA ASN A 217 -1.70 21.52 -10.30
C ASN A 217 -0.79 21.10 -11.46
N PRO A 218 0.50 20.77 -11.22
CA PRO A 218 1.38 20.34 -12.28
C PRO A 218 0.81 19.11 -13.02
N PRO A 219 1.05 18.97 -14.33
CA PRO A 219 0.60 17.79 -15.05
C PRO A 219 1.24 16.51 -14.50
N GLY A 220 0.48 15.42 -14.52
CA GLY A 220 0.90 14.08 -14.13
C GLY A 220 0.27 13.03 -15.04
N ILE A 221 0.27 11.77 -14.60
CA ILE A 221 -0.40 10.65 -15.28
C ILE A 221 -1.19 9.82 -14.27
N GLU A 222 -2.17 9.05 -14.73
CA GLU A 222 -2.73 7.96 -13.91
C GLU A 222 -1.68 6.85 -13.78
N VAL A 223 -1.01 6.83 -12.63
CA VAL A 223 0.12 5.93 -12.36
C VAL A 223 -0.28 4.51 -11.97
N LEU A 224 -1.56 4.29 -11.69
CA LEU A 224 -2.13 2.97 -11.41
C LEU A 224 -3.22 2.67 -12.44
N THR A 225 -3.31 1.40 -12.85
CA THR A 225 -4.50 0.93 -13.57
C THR A 225 -5.67 0.77 -12.58
N VAL A 226 -6.89 0.65 -13.12
CA VAL A 226 -8.09 0.35 -12.30
C VAL A 226 -7.90 -0.95 -11.53
N GLU A 227 -7.36 -1.99 -12.16
CA GLU A 227 -7.12 -3.29 -11.52
C GLU A 227 -6.10 -3.19 -10.39
N GLN A 228 -5.05 -2.37 -10.58
CA GLN A 228 -4.06 -2.11 -9.52
C GLN A 228 -4.66 -1.33 -8.36
N ALA A 229 -5.52 -0.34 -8.63
CA ALA A 229 -6.24 0.39 -7.59
C ALA A 229 -7.23 -0.51 -6.83
N ILE A 230 -7.95 -1.41 -7.51
CA ILE A 230 -8.78 -2.44 -6.86
C ILE A 230 -7.91 -3.32 -5.96
N ALA A 231 -6.82 -3.89 -6.49
CA ALA A 231 -5.93 -4.75 -5.71
C ALA A 231 -5.32 -4.04 -4.50
N MET A 232 -4.96 -2.75 -4.65
CA MET A 232 -4.49 -1.91 -3.56
C MET A 232 -5.60 -1.76 -2.50
N ALA A 233 -6.81 -1.36 -2.88
CA ALA A 233 -7.94 -1.19 -1.98
C ALA A 233 -8.32 -2.47 -1.20
N GLN A 234 -7.98 -3.63 -1.74
CA GLN A 234 -8.19 -4.94 -1.11
C GLN A 234 -7.06 -5.38 -0.18
N ALA A 235 -5.99 -4.60 -0.05
CA ALA A 235 -4.90 -4.91 0.84
C ALA A 235 -5.41 -5.01 2.30
N PRO A 236 -5.02 -6.06 3.05
CA PRO A 236 -5.54 -6.30 4.40
C PRO A 236 -5.07 -5.26 5.44
N GLY A 237 -4.16 -4.35 5.07
CA GLY A 237 -3.68 -3.29 5.95
C GLY A 237 -4.67 -2.13 6.13
N PHE A 238 -5.72 -2.05 5.30
CA PHE A 238 -6.74 -1.00 5.44
C PHE A 238 -7.82 -1.41 6.45
N ALA A 239 -7.94 -0.64 7.52
CA ALA A 239 -8.93 -0.82 8.58
C ALA A 239 -9.16 0.51 9.34
N THR A 240 -10.34 0.70 9.92
CA THR A 240 -10.64 1.84 10.81
C THR A 240 -10.01 1.70 12.19
N GLU A 241 -9.67 0.48 12.59
CA GLU A 241 -8.88 0.18 13.78
C GLU A 241 -7.69 -0.69 13.38
N MET A 242 -6.51 -0.36 13.87
CA MET A 242 -5.25 -1.04 13.52
C MET A 242 -4.51 -1.49 14.79
N PRO A 243 -3.59 -2.46 14.69
CA PRO A 243 -2.76 -2.84 15.82
C PRO A 243 -2.01 -1.63 16.37
N VAL A 244 -2.07 -1.41 17.68
CA VAL A 244 -1.43 -0.25 18.33
C VAL A 244 0.07 -0.14 18.03
N GLY A 245 0.79 -1.27 17.95
CA GLY A 245 2.21 -1.25 17.57
C GLY A 245 2.44 -0.79 16.12
N PHE A 246 1.47 -0.99 15.22
CA PHE A 246 1.54 -0.48 13.85
C PHE A 246 1.31 1.03 13.81
N VAL A 247 0.31 1.53 14.53
CA VAL A 247 0.01 2.97 14.64
C VAL A 247 1.20 3.71 15.23
N GLN A 248 1.71 3.28 16.39
CA GLN A 248 2.88 3.87 17.03
C GLN A 248 4.14 3.86 16.13
N ALA A 249 4.36 2.78 15.39
CA ALA A 249 5.48 2.70 14.45
C ALA A 249 5.30 3.66 13.25
N ALA A 250 4.08 3.85 12.77
CA ALA A 250 3.77 4.79 11.71
C ALA A 250 3.95 6.24 12.19
N ASP A 251 3.47 6.58 13.38
CA ASP A 251 3.67 7.88 14.02
C ASP A 251 5.15 8.22 14.19
N ALA A 252 5.93 7.27 14.73
CA ALA A 252 7.35 7.45 14.93
C ALA A 252 8.10 7.64 13.60
N LYS A 253 7.63 6.99 12.53
CA LYS A 253 8.23 7.09 11.19
C LYS A 253 7.84 8.39 10.48
N TYR A 254 6.64 8.91 10.72
CA TYR A 254 6.10 10.09 10.04
C TYR A 254 5.61 11.18 11.02
N PRO A 255 6.47 11.69 11.91
CA PRO A 255 6.05 12.58 13.00
C PRO A 255 5.57 13.97 12.56
N ASN A 256 5.85 14.37 11.31
CA ASN A 256 5.59 15.72 10.80
C ASN A 256 4.83 15.69 9.46
N LEU A 257 3.84 14.80 9.31
CA LEU A 257 3.03 14.79 8.10
C LEU A 257 2.22 16.07 7.95
N PRO A 258 2.31 16.78 6.81
CA PRO A 258 1.44 17.90 6.54
C PRO A 258 -0.02 17.48 6.49
N ALA A 259 -0.89 18.33 7.02
CA ALA A 259 -2.33 18.14 6.91
C ALA A 259 -2.78 18.31 5.45
N LEU A 260 -3.72 17.47 5.02
CA LEU A 260 -4.44 17.68 3.77
C LEU A 260 -5.34 18.91 3.94
N SER A 261 -5.05 19.96 3.17
CA SER A 261 -5.84 21.20 3.11
C SER A 261 -6.99 21.10 2.12
#